data_AF-A0A1G2ZRX0-F1
#
_entry.id   AF-A0A1G2ZRX0-F1
#
_cell.length_a   1.000
_cell.length_b   1.000
_cell.length_c   1.000
_cell.angle_alpha   90.00
_cell.angle_beta   90.00
_cell.angle_gamma   90.00
#
_symmetry.space_group_name_H-M   'P 1'
#
loop_
_entity.id
_entity.type
_entity.pdbx_description
1 polymer ?
#
loop_
_entity_poly.entity_id
_entity_poly.type
_entity_poly.pdbx_seq_one_letter_code
_entity_poly.pdbx_strand_id
1 'polypeptide(L)'
;MQAHPPKLDNSEIYKFMIGNEPDPSRIPMDIGTPDSALVTVTVGDETDRLNLALSAVEGIENIGAPYKKTAALIVGSGKNIAGVIETFRFTYSPADSPLQLWHHLAVKLILNTLSTATMVRMGRVIGNAMVWLSPSNKKLIDRGSRLIAQQTGCSYERACIALHEAMDEAAAGQQQGREVPSPVALAIKKLTIDK
;
A
#
# COMPACT_ATOMS: atom_id res chain seq x y z
N MET A 1 23.43 12.08 21.61
CA MET A 1 23.82 11.83 20.20
C MET A 1 25.08 10.98 20.23
N GLN A 2 25.14 9.87 19.48
CA GLN A 2 26.36 9.05 19.42
C GLN A 2 27.53 9.87 18.85
N ALA A 3 28.72 9.72 19.44
CA ALA A 3 29.91 10.49 19.07
C ALA A 3 30.36 10.24 17.62
N HIS A 4 30.03 9.08 17.06
CA HIS A 4 30.39 8.66 15.70
C HIS A 4 29.16 8.05 15.01
N PRO A 5 28.26 8.86 14.44
CA PRO A 5 27.17 8.31 13.65
C PRO A 5 27.75 7.53 12.45
N PRO A 6 27.13 6.42 12.05
CA PRO A 6 27.57 5.67 10.89
C PRO A 6 27.58 6.59 9.65
N LYS A 7 28.68 6.57 8.89
CA LYS A 7 28.80 7.29 7.63
C LYS A 7 27.94 6.61 6.58
N LEU A 8 26.67 6.97 6.52
CA LEU A 8 25.75 6.57 5.44
C LEU A 8 25.88 7.59 4.31
N ASP A 9 26.96 7.50 3.53
CA ASP A 9 27.03 8.23 2.27
C ASP A 9 26.34 7.46 1.15
N ASN A 10 26.16 8.10 -0.01
CA ASN A 10 25.49 7.46 -1.15
C ASN A 10 26.19 6.16 -1.57
N SER A 11 27.51 6.06 -1.43
CA SER A 11 28.27 4.85 -1.80
C SER A 11 27.97 3.69 -0.86
N GLU A 12 27.77 3.95 0.43
CA GLU A 12 27.30 2.94 1.40
C GLU A 12 25.83 2.59 1.18
N ILE A 13 24.96 3.56 0.87
CA ILE A 13 23.53 3.32 0.61
C ILE A 13 23.34 2.44 -0.64
N TYR A 14 24.07 2.71 -1.72
CA TYR A 14 23.94 1.94 -2.96
C TYR A 14 24.50 0.52 -2.88
N LYS A 15 25.28 0.17 -1.84
CA LYS A 15 25.64 -1.24 -1.59
C LYS A 15 24.45 -2.08 -1.16
N PHE A 16 23.46 -1.46 -0.55
CA PHE A 16 22.23 -2.15 -0.19
C PHE A 16 21.30 -2.15 -1.40
N MET A 17 21.03 -3.33 -1.92
CA MET A 17 20.11 -3.51 -3.05
C MET A 17 18.65 -3.36 -2.64
N ILE A 18 18.30 -2.46 -1.70
CA ILE A 18 16.97 -2.38 -1.07
C ILE A 18 15.87 -2.29 -2.13
N GLY A 19 15.12 -3.37 -2.28
CA GLY A 19 14.02 -3.45 -3.24
C GLY A 19 14.41 -3.94 -4.63
N ASN A 20 15.70 -4.09 -4.93
CA ASN A 20 16.27 -4.65 -6.15
C ASN A 20 16.95 -6.01 -5.93
N GLU A 21 16.91 -6.57 -4.71
CA GLU A 21 17.41 -7.93 -4.45
C GLU A 21 16.64 -8.97 -5.29
N PRO A 22 17.31 -10.01 -5.81
CA PRO A 22 16.63 -11.13 -6.43
C PRO A 22 15.81 -11.87 -5.36
N ASP A 23 14.49 -11.70 -5.41
CA ASP A 23 13.55 -12.30 -4.49
C ASP A 23 12.44 -13.01 -5.29
N PRO A 24 12.47 -14.35 -5.34
CA PRO A 24 11.53 -15.11 -6.12
C PRO A 24 10.08 -15.03 -5.61
N SER A 25 9.84 -14.49 -4.41
CA SER A 25 8.47 -14.25 -3.90
C SER A 25 7.80 -13.02 -4.52
N ARG A 26 8.57 -12.14 -5.18
CA ARG A 26 8.07 -10.89 -5.79
C ARG A 26 7.43 -11.10 -7.15
N ILE A 27 7.78 -12.19 -7.81
CA ILE A 27 7.23 -12.57 -9.11
C ILE A 27 6.42 -13.85 -8.87
N PRO A 28 5.13 -13.86 -9.20
CA PRO A 28 4.35 -15.08 -9.11
C PRO A 28 5.01 -16.15 -9.99
N MET A 29 5.41 -17.26 -9.37
CA MET A 29 6.13 -18.36 -10.03
C MET A 29 5.25 -19.18 -10.97
N ASP A 30 3.94 -19.24 -10.68
CA ASP A 30 3.00 -20.10 -11.40
C ASP A 30 2.02 -19.26 -12.23
N ILE A 31 1.90 -19.58 -13.53
CA ILE A 31 0.80 -19.11 -14.38
C ILE A 31 -0.53 -19.50 -13.72
N GLY A 32 -1.22 -18.52 -13.12
CA GLY A 32 -2.48 -18.75 -12.40
C GLY A 32 -2.46 -18.45 -10.89
N THR A 33 -1.38 -17.89 -10.33
CA THR A 33 -1.39 -17.32 -8.98
C THR A 33 -2.37 -16.12 -8.87
N PRO A 34 -2.97 -15.86 -7.68
CA PRO A 34 -4.25 -15.14 -7.55
C PRO A 34 -4.19 -13.71 -8.09
N ASP A 35 -5.35 -13.19 -8.53
CA ASP A 35 -5.64 -11.90 -9.20
C ASP A 35 -4.76 -10.69 -8.82
N SER A 36 -3.48 -10.76 -9.21
CA SER A 36 -2.47 -9.74 -8.97
C SER A 36 -2.24 -8.94 -10.24
N ALA A 37 -1.85 -7.68 -10.08
CA ALA A 37 -1.56 -6.78 -11.19
C ALA A 37 -0.13 -6.25 -11.05
N LEU A 38 0.58 -6.16 -12.18
CA LEU A 38 1.85 -5.46 -12.26
C LEU A 38 1.57 -3.99 -12.58
N VAL A 39 2.05 -3.07 -11.73
CA VAL A 39 1.95 -1.63 -11.98
C VAL A 39 3.34 -1.02 -12.01
N THR A 40 3.76 -0.55 -13.19
CA THR A 40 5.03 0.14 -13.38
C THR A 40 4.84 1.64 -13.10
N VAL A 41 5.57 2.18 -12.12
CA VAL A 41 5.52 3.60 -11.79
C VAL A 41 6.75 4.30 -12.36
N THR A 42 6.55 5.40 -13.09
CA THR A 42 7.66 6.23 -13.62
C THR A 42 7.41 7.69 -13.32
N VAL A 43 8.48 8.44 -13.08
CA VAL A 43 8.43 9.81 -12.61
C VAL A 43 9.34 10.69 -13.47
N GLY A 44 8.85 11.86 -13.89
CA GLY A 44 9.64 12.78 -14.72
C GLY A 44 10.04 12.16 -16.06
N ASP A 45 11.34 12.08 -16.33
CA ASP A 45 11.95 11.50 -17.53
C ASP A 45 12.34 10.01 -17.38
N GLU A 46 12.07 9.39 -16.22
CA GLU A 46 12.45 8.00 -15.94
C GLU A 46 11.94 7.01 -16.97
N THR A 47 10.80 7.29 -17.61
CA THR A 47 10.24 6.42 -18.64
C THR A 47 11.19 6.22 -19.82
N ASP A 48 11.97 7.23 -20.20
CA ASP A 48 12.94 7.10 -21.30
C ASP A 48 14.09 6.16 -20.91
N ARG A 49 14.59 6.27 -19.68
CA ARG A 49 15.63 5.36 -19.14
C ARG A 49 15.10 3.95 -18.99
N LEU A 50 13.86 3.80 -18.52
CA LEU A 50 13.22 2.52 -18.36
C LEU A 50 12.99 1.84 -19.72
N ASN A 51 12.44 2.54 -20.71
CA ASN A 51 12.25 1.99 -22.05
C ASN A 51 13.57 1.55 -22.68
N LEU A 52 14.65 2.31 -22.49
CA LEU A 52 15.99 1.91 -22.93
C LEU A 52 16.47 0.64 -22.22
N ALA A 53 16.36 0.58 -20.89
CA ALA A 53 16.76 -0.60 -20.12
C ALA A 53 15.93 -1.85 -20.47
N LEU A 54 14.61 -1.69 -20.63
CA LEU A 54 13.70 -2.78 -20.98
C LEU A 54 13.94 -3.29 -22.41
N SER A 55 14.30 -2.41 -23.35
CA SER A 55 14.67 -2.82 -24.71
C SER A 55 15.93 -3.67 -24.77
N ALA A 56 16.80 -3.57 -23.75
CA ALA A 56 18.03 -4.35 -23.64
C ALA A 56 17.87 -5.69 -22.90
N VAL A 57 16.78 -5.90 -22.15
CA VAL A 57 16.61 -7.06 -21.24
C VAL A 57 15.26 -7.76 -21.44
N GLU A 58 14.75 -7.85 -22.67
CA GLU A 58 13.56 -8.67 -22.96
C GLU A 58 12.28 -8.21 -22.19
N GLY A 59 12.20 -6.91 -21.86
CA GLY A 59 10.96 -6.15 -21.70
C GLY A 59 10.09 -6.36 -20.44
N ILE A 60 9.15 -5.41 -20.26
CA ILE A 60 7.97 -5.58 -19.36
C ILE A 60 7.12 -6.76 -19.81
N GLU A 61 7.19 -7.17 -21.07
CA GLU A 61 6.46 -8.33 -21.58
C GLU A 61 6.83 -9.61 -20.84
N ASN A 62 8.12 -9.84 -20.56
CA ASN A 62 8.56 -11.01 -19.79
C ASN A 62 8.21 -10.91 -18.29
N ILE A 63 8.44 -9.74 -17.68
CA ILE A 63 8.10 -9.53 -16.25
C ILE A 63 6.58 -9.55 -16.05
N GLY A 64 5.83 -9.07 -17.04
CA GLY A 64 4.38 -8.94 -17.05
C GLY A 64 3.65 -10.21 -17.45
N ALA A 65 4.31 -11.16 -18.12
CA ALA A 65 3.70 -12.41 -18.59
C ALA A 65 2.93 -13.20 -17.51
N PRO A 66 3.38 -13.27 -16.23
CA PRO A 66 2.63 -13.95 -15.17
C PRO A 66 1.35 -13.21 -14.73
N TYR A 67 1.19 -11.92 -15.06
CA TYR A 67 0.13 -11.06 -14.55
C TYR A 67 -1.01 -10.89 -15.55
N LYS A 68 -2.26 -11.13 -15.11
CA LYS A 68 -3.46 -10.90 -15.94
C LYS A 68 -3.70 -9.43 -16.28
N LYS A 69 -3.18 -8.52 -15.45
CA LYS A 69 -3.30 -7.07 -15.62
C LYS A 69 -1.94 -6.41 -15.46
N THR A 70 -1.59 -5.59 -16.44
CA THR A 70 -0.40 -4.74 -16.42
C THR A 70 -0.83 -3.29 -16.63
N ALA A 71 -0.28 -2.38 -15.83
CA ALA A 71 -0.56 -0.96 -15.96
C ALA A 71 0.70 -0.12 -15.80
N ALA A 72 0.72 1.05 -16.45
CA ALA A 72 1.72 2.08 -16.21
C ALA A 72 1.10 3.26 -15.45
N LEU A 73 1.77 3.72 -14.41
CA LEU A 73 1.51 4.96 -13.69
C LEU A 73 2.62 5.96 -14.02
N ILE A 74 2.33 6.92 -14.88
CA ILE A 74 3.31 7.91 -15.37
C ILE A 74 3.03 9.24 -14.68
N VAL A 75 3.98 9.70 -13.86
CA VAL A 75 3.90 10.91 -13.06
C VAL A 75 4.84 11.96 -13.64
N GLY A 76 4.31 12.87 -14.45
CA GLY A 76 5.07 13.91 -15.14
C GLY A 76 5.05 13.74 -16.66
N SER A 77 6.15 14.14 -17.30
CA SER A 77 6.29 14.24 -18.77
C SER A 77 6.77 12.96 -19.45
N GLY A 78 6.93 11.85 -18.73
CA GLY A 78 7.45 10.59 -19.27
C GLY A 78 6.64 10.01 -20.43
N LYS A 79 7.27 9.29 -21.35
CA LYS A 79 6.57 8.70 -22.51
C LYS A 79 5.70 7.51 -22.12
N ASN A 80 4.97 6.92 -23.07
CA ASN A 80 4.27 5.67 -22.81
C ASN A 80 5.28 4.52 -22.66
N ILE A 81 4.88 3.52 -21.89
CA ILE A 81 5.63 2.30 -21.66
C ILE A 81 5.05 1.23 -22.58
N ALA A 82 5.88 0.53 -23.35
CA ALA A 82 5.42 -0.55 -24.22
C ALA A 82 5.08 -1.81 -23.40
N GLY A 83 4.12 -2.62 -23.86
CA GLY A 83 3.77 -3.91 -23.25
C GLY A 83 2.82 -3.85 -22.04
N VAL A 84 2.32 -2.67 -21.64
CA VAL A 84 1.29 -2.54 -20.59
C VAL A 84 -0.12 -2.48 -21.18
N ILE A 85 -1.11 -3.04 -20.48
CA ILE A 85 -2.52 -3.04 -20.91
C ILE A 85 -3.18 -1.69 -20.63
N GLU A 86 -2.93 -1.11 -19.46
CA GLU A 86 -3.53 0.18 -19.05
C GLU A 86 -2.44 1.25 -18.80
N THR A 87 -2.78 2.52 -18.99
CA THR A 87 -1.87 3.64 -18.68
C THR A 87 -2.62 4.77 -18.00
N PHE A 88 -2.13 5.15 -16.82
CA PHE A 88 -2.59 6.28 -16.03
C PHE A 88 -1.52 7.37 -16.04
N ARG A 89 -1.88 8.55 -16.51
CA ARG A 89 -0.95 9.67 -16.66
C ARG A 89 -1.37 10.86 -15.81
N PHE A 90 -0.45 11.31 -14.97
CA PHE A 90 -0.59 12.48 -14.12
C PHE A 90 0.44 13.52 -14.55
N THR A 91 0.00 14.50 -15.34
CA THR A 91 0.87 15.58 -15.80
C THR A 91 0.86 16.74 -14.82
N TYR A 92 2.01 17.37 -14.65
CA TYR A 92 2.19 18.57 -13.84
C TYR A 92 3.48 19.27 -14.28
N SER A 93 3.62 20.55 -13.95
CA SER A 93 4.80 21.35 -14.23
C SER A 93 5.44 21.77 -12.91
N PRO A 94 6.41 20.99 -12.39
CA PRO A 94 7.09 21.33 -11.15
C PRO A 94 8.07 22.48 -11.33
N ALA A 95 8.30 23.24 -10.25
CA ALA A 95 9.50 24.05 -10.17
C ALA A 95 10.73 23.16 -10.00
N ASP A 96 11.90 23.58 -10.47
CA ASP A 96 13.12 22.81 -10.26
C ASP A 96 13.48 22.75 -8.77
N SER A 97 13.95 21.58 -8.34
CA SER A 97 14.40 21.35 -6.97
C SER A 97 15.53 20.32 -6.99
N PRO A 98 16.69 20.59 -6.36
CA PRO A 98 17.82 19.65 -6.29
C PRO A 98 17.45 18.27 -5.74
N LEU A 99 16.50 18.23 -4.80
CA LEU A 99 16.02 16.99 -4.17
C LEU A 99 14.74 16.42 -4.82
N GLN A 100 14.36 16.95 -5.99
CA GLN A 100 13.16 16.52 -6.73
C GLN A 100 11.87 16.49 -5.87
N LEU A 101 11.73 17.43 -4.93
CA LEU A 101 10.68 17.41 -3.90
C LEU A 101 9.27 17.34 -4.50
N TRP A 102 9.03 18.03 -5.61
CA TRP A 102 7.74 18.03 -6.29
C TRP A 102 7.39 16.69 -6.92
N HIS A 103 8.38 15.97 -7.43
CA HIS A 103 8.23 14.62 -7.97
C HIS A 103 7.83 13.65 -6.85
N HIS A 104 8.56 13.68 -5.73
CA HIS A 104 8.24 12.83 -4.57
C HIS A 104 6.87 13.16 -3.97
N LEU A 105 6.51 14.45 -3.90
CA LEU A 105 5.20 14.87 -3.40
C LEU A 105 4.08 14.38 -4.32
N ALA A 106 4.22 14.54 -5.64
CA ALA A 106 3.23 14.09 -6.62
C ALA A 106 2.98 12.58 -6.50
N VAL A 107 4.05 11.77 -6.48
CA VAL A 107 3.97 10.31 -6.31
C VAL A 107 3.25 9.95 -5.01
N LYS A 108 3.63 10.59 -3.90
CA LYS A 108 3.00 10.33 -2.59
C LYS A 108 1.51 10.64 -2.60
N LEU A 109 1.10 11.77 -3.18
CA LEU A 109 -0.31 12.16 -3.26
C LEU A 109 -1.11 11.19 -4.12
N ILE A 110 -0.57 10.78 -5.28
CA ILE A 110 -1.23 9.84 -6.19
C ILE A 110 -1.38 8.47 -5.52
N LEU A 111 -0.31 7.92 -4.94
CA LEU A 111 -0.35 6.60 -4.29
C LEU A 111 -1.23 6.60 -3.02
N ASN A 112 -1.21 7.67 -2.23
CA ASN A 112 -2.10 7.81 -1.08
C ASN A 112 -3.57 7.92 -1.52
N THR A 113 -3.85 8.62 -2.61
CA THR A 113 -5.21 8.73 -3.17
C THR A 113 -5.70 7.38 -3.65
N LEU A 114 -4.88 6.67 -4.44
CA LEU A 114 -5.23 5.36 -4.99
C LEU A 114 -5.46 4.34 -3.87
N SER A 115 -4.54 4.23 -2.92
CA SER A 115 -4.68 3.29 -1.80
C SER A 115 -5.90 3.62 -0.93
N THR A 116 -6.16 4.90 -0.65
CA THR A 116 -7.34 5.32 0.12
C THR A 116 -8.63 5.02 -0.63
N ALA A 117 -8.73 5.35 -1.92
CA ALA A 117 -9.90 5.06 -2.74
C ALA A 117 -10.18 3.56 -2.83
N THR A 118 -9.13 2.74 -2.96
CA THR A 118 -9.24 1.28 -2.91
C THR A 118 -9.81 0.81 -1.57
N MET A 119 -9.29 1.31 -0.44
CA MET A 119 -9.82 0.95 0.89
C MET A 119 -11.30 1.35 1.05
N VAL A 120 -11.72 2.51 0.52
CA VAL A 120 -13.12 2.94 0.51
C VAL A 120 -13.98 1.97 -0.32
N ARG A 121 -13.55 1.61 -1.54
CA ARG A 121 -14.28 0.67 -2.40
C ARG A 121 -14.38 -0.74 -1.81
N MET A 122 -13.42 -1.13 -0.97
CA MET A 122 -13.43 -2.39 -0.23
C MET A 122 -14.32 -2.36 1.04
N GLY A 123 -15.03 -1.26 1.31
CA GLY A 123 -15.87 -1.12 2.51
C GLY A 123 -15.08 -1.01 3.82
N ARG A 124 -13.79 -0.62 3.75
CA ARG A 124 -12.89 -0.53 4.92
C ARG A 124 -12.97 0.83 5.64
N VAL A 125 -13.86 1.71 5.19
CA VAL A 125 -14.07 3.06 5.68
C VAL A 125 -15.56 3.27 5.94
N ILE A 126 -15.93 3.80 7.11
CA ILE A 126 -17.29 4.19 7.47
C ILE A 126 -17.31 5.70 7.69
N GLY A 127 -18.10 6.43 6.90
CA GLY A 127 -18.03 7.89 6.87
C GLY A 127 -16.61 8.35 6.47
N ASN A 128 -15.93 9.07 7.37
CA ASN A 128 -14.53 9.46 7.23
C ASN A 128 -13.56 8.62 8.08
N ALA A 129 -14.04 7.57 8.76
CA ALA A 129 -13.27 6.75 9.66
C ALA A 129 -12.77 5.47 8.98
N MET A 130 -11.45 5.27 8.96
CA MET A 130 -10.85 4.00 8.56
C MET A 130 -11.00 2.99 9.70
N VAL A 131 -12.00 2.12 9.58
CA VAL A 131 -12.35 1.13 10.60
C VAL A 131 -11.55 -0.17 10.48
N TRP A 132 -10.87 -0.38 9.35
CA TRP A 132 -10.05 -1.56 9.11
C TRP A 132 -8.62 -1.39 9.63
N LEU A 133 -8.45 -1.42 10.95
CA LEU A 133 -7.14 -1.31 11.60
C LEU A 133 -6.82 -2.54 12.47
N SER A 134 -5.53 -2.87 12.60
CA SER A 134 -5.03 -3.91 13.50
C SER A 134 -4.45 -3.28 14.76
N PRO A 135 -5.07 -3.45 15.95
CA PRO A 135 -4.59 -2.84 17.20
C PRO A 135 -3.34 -3.55 17.76
N SER A 136 -2.15 -3.20 17.26
CA SER A 136 -0.89 -3.85 17.68
C SER A 136 -0.17 -3.17 18.86
N ASN A 137 -0.65 -2.03 19.33
CA ASN A 137 -0.06 -1.30 20.46
C ASN A 137 -1.11 -0.46 21.20
N LYS A 138 -0.76 0.06 22.37
CA LYS A 138 -1.66 0.84 23.24
C LYS A 138 -2.35 2.02 22.52
N LYS A 139 -1.63 2.72 21.62
CA LYS A 139 -2.20 3.84 20.84
C LYS A 139 -3.29 3.34 19.88
N LEU A 140 -3.04 2.22 19.21
CA LEU A 140 -4.00 1.65 18.26
C LEU A 140 -5.18 0.98 18.97
N ILE A 141 -4.99 0.45 20.18
CA ILE A 141 -6.07 -0.04 21.04
C ILE A 141 -6.99 1.12 21.46
N ASP A 142 -6.45 2.21 22.03
CA ASP A 142 -7.25 3.39 22.38
C ASP A 142 -7.97 3.98 21.16
N ARG A 143 -7.28 4.10 20.02
CA ARG A 143 -7.91 4.54 18.76
C ARG A 143 -9.03 3.61 18.32
N GLY A 144 -8.83 2.30 18.38
CA GLY A 144 -9.83 1.29 18.02
C GLY A 144 -11.09 1.42 18.89
N SER A 145 -10.92 1.49 20.21
CA SER A 145 -12.01 1.66 21.16
C SER A 145 -12.79 2.95 20.93
N ARG A 146 -12.11 4.08 20.65
CA ARG A 146 -12.78 5.35 20.30
C ARG A 146 -13.58 5.24 19.01
N LEU A 147 -13.03 4.60 17.98
CA LEU A 147 -13.73 4.40 16.72
C LEU A 147 -15.00 3.56 16.92
N ILE A 148 -14.92 2.46 17.67
CA ILE A 148 -16.09 1.63 17.97
C ILE A 148 -17.16 2.45 18.71
N ALA A 149 -16.77 3.16 19.77
CA ALA A 149 -17.69 4.00 20.54
C ALA A 149 -18.36 5.07 19.66
N GLN A 150 -17.58 5.74 18.79
CA GLN A 150 -18.09 6.77 17.87
C GLN A 150 -19.07 6.20 16.84
N GLN A 151 -18.75 5.06 16.24
CA GLN A 151 -19.58 4.48 15.18
C GLN A 151 -20.84 3.79 15.71
N THR A 152 -20.80 3.27 16.94
CA THR A 152 -21.91 2.50 17.53
C THR A 152 -22.74 3.30 18.53
N GLY A 153 -22.20 4.40 19.08
CA GLY A 153 -22.81 5.19 20.14
C GLY A 153 -22.75 4.55 21.53
N CYS A 154 -21.99 3.47 21.72
CA CYS A 154 -21.81 2.83 23.02
C CYS A 154 -20.79 3.58 23.89
N SER A 155 -20.68 3.20 25.17
CA SER A 155 -19.64 3.74 26.05
C SER A 155 -18.25 3.28 25.62
N TYR A 156 -17.23 4.09 25.92
CA TYR A 156 -15.83 3.72 25.66
C TYR A 156 -15.44 2.40 26.35
N GLU A 157 -15.94 2.16 27.56
CA GLU A 157 -15.72 0.91 28.29
C GLU A 157 -16.31 -0.29 27.55
N ARG A 158 -17.56 -0.19 27.09
CA ARG A 158 -18.20 -1.26 26.30
C ARG A 158 -17.48 -1.48 24.97
N ALA A 159 -17.05 -0.41 24.31
CA ALA A 159 -16.24 -0.47 23.09
C ALA A 159 -14.90 -1.18 23.32
N CYS A 160 -14.24 -0.92 24.44
CA CYS A 160 -12.98 -1.55 24.81
C CYS A 160 -13.15 -3.05 25.04
N ILE A 161 -14.20 -3.47 25.75
CA ILE A 161 -14.53 -4.88 25.96
C ILE A 161 -14.77 -5.57 24.61
N ALA A 162 -15.65 -5.00 23.78
CA ALA A 162 -15.98 -5.57 22.47
C ALA A 162 -14.75 -5.65 21.54
N LEU A 163 -13.82 -4.69 21.63
CA LEU A 163 -12.57 -4.73 20.87
C LEU A 163 -11.71 -5.93 21.26
N HIS A 164 -11.53 -6.20 22.56
CA HIS A 164 -10.71 -7.31 23.02
C HIS A 164 -11.34 -8.66 22.67
N GLU A 165 -12.66 -8.80 22.83
CA GLU A 165 -13.40 -9.99 22.38
C GLU A 165 -13.20 -10.23 20.87
N ALA A 166 -13.29 -9.17 20.06
CA ALA A 166 -13.06 -9.24 18.62
C ALA A 166 -11.60 -9.52 18.25
N MET A 167 -10.63 -9.09 19.05
CA MET A 167 -9.21 -9.40 18.85
C MET A 167 -8.92 -10.88 19.10
N ASP A 168 -9.49 -11.46 20.15
CA ASP A 168 -9.34 -12.88 20.47
C ASP A 168 -9.95 -13.76 19.37
N GLU A 169 -11.16 -13.42 18.90
CA GLU A 169 -11.78 -14.08 17.75
C GLU A 169 -10.91 -13.95 16.49
N ALA A 170 -10.34 -12.76 16.27
CA ALA A 170 -9.53 -12.54 15.09
C ALA A 170 -8.25 -13.37 15.10
N ALA A 171 -7.61 -13.49 16.27
CA ALA A 171 -6.43 -14.32 16.46
C ALA A 171 -6.73 -15.82 16.24
N ALA A 172 -7.87 -16.31 16.72
CA ALA A 172 -8.30 -17.69 16.50
C ALA A 172 -8.54 -17.98 15.01
N GLY A 173 -9.12 -17.04 14.26
CA GLY A 173 -9.33 -17.17 12.81
C GLY A 173 -8.02 -17.23 12.00
N GLN A 174 -7.00 -16.46 12.40
CA GLN A 174 -5.71 -16.42 11.71
C GLN A 174 -4.97 -17.75 11.84
N GLN A 175 -5.05 -18.39 13.01
CA GLN A 175 -4.48 -19.72 13.24
C GLN A 175 -5.11 -20.81 12.36
N GLN A 176 -6.33 -20.57 11.87
CA GLN A 176 -7.07 -21.46 10.96
C GLN A 176 -6.83 -21.12 9.48
N GLY A 177 -5.90 -20.21 9.17
CA GLY A 177 -5.56 -19.83 7.79
C GLY A 177 -6.65 -19.04 7.06
N ARG A 178 -7.63 -18.49 7.79
CA ARG A 178 -8.71 -17.69 7.20
C ARG A 178 -8.27 -16.23 7.07
N GLU A 179 -8.72 -15.54 6.02
CA GLU A 179 -8.62 -14.07 5.99
C GLU A 179 -9.58 -13.53 7.04
N VAL A 180 -9.03 -12.88 8.07
CA VAL A 180 -9.81 -12.44 9.22
C VAL A 180 -10.08 -10.94 9.13
N PRO A 181 -11.33 -10.50 9.32
CA PRO A 181 -11.65 -9.08 9.31
C PRO A 181 -10.93 -8.34 10.44
N SER A 182 -10.77 -7.03 10.28
CA SER A 182 -10.24 -6.17 11.34
C SER A 182 -11.04 -6.33 12.64
N PRO A 183 -10.39 -6.46 13.81
CA PRO A 183 -11.09 -6.54 15.10
C PRO A 183 -12.03 -5.34 15.36
N VAL A 184 -11.63 -4.15 14.92
CA VAL A 184 -12.46 -2.93 15.04
C VAL A 184 -13.72 -3.04 14.17
N ALA A 185 -13.57 -3.45 12.91
CA ALA A 185 -14.71 -3.65 12.02
C ALA A 185 -15.67 -4.73 12.52
N LEU A 186 -15.12 -5.82 13.08
CA LEU A 186 -15.88 -6.92 13.67
C LEU A 186 -16.68 -6.46 14.89
N ALA A 187 -16.05 -5.73 15.81
CA ALA A 187 -16.71 -5.18 16.99
C ALA A 187 -17.85 -4.20 16.63
N ILE A 188 -17.62 -3.30 15.66
CA ILE A 188 -18.66 -2.39 15.17
C ILE A 188 -19.85 -3.17 14.61
N LYS A 189 -19.59 -4.19 13.77
CA LYS A 189 -20.64 -5.01 13.17
C LYS A 189 -21.51 -5.68 14.23
N LYS A 190 -20.91 -6.31 15.24
CA LYS A 190 -21.65 -6.98 16.34
C LYS A 190 -22.55 -6.00 17.09
N LEU A 191 -21.99 -4.90 17.57
CA LEU A 191 -22.72 -3.91 18.36
C LEU A 191 -23.80 -3.15 17.56
N THR A 192 -23.73 -3.17 16.23
CA THR A 192 -24.74 -2.54 15.36
C THR A 192 -25.88 -3.51 15.04
N ILE A 193 -25.64 -4.83 15.05
CA ILE A 193 -26.68 -5.86 14.85
C ILE A 193 -27.52 -6.07 16.13
N ASP A 194 -26.93 -5.86 17.31
CA ASP A 194 -27.62 -6.02 18.61
C ASP A 194 -28.59 -4.86 18.96
N LYS A 195 -28.87 -3.95 18.02
CA LYS A 195 -29.80 -2.82 18.16
C LYS A 195 -31.08 -3.05 17.36
#